data_AF-A0AAP0Z0J1-F1
#
_entry.id   AF-A0AAP0Z0J1-F1
#
_cell.length_a   1.000
_cell.length_b   1.000
_cell.length_c   1.000
_cell.angle_alpha   90.00
_cell.angle_beta   90.00
_cell.angle_gamma   90.00
#
_symmetry.space_group_name_H-M   'P 1'
#
loop_
_entity.id
_entity.type
_entity.pdbx_description
1 polymer ?
#
loop_
_entity_poly.entity_id
_entity_poly.type
_entity_poly.pdbx_seq_one_letter_code
_entity_poly.pdbx_strand_id
1 'polypeptide(L)'
;MSGRKSRLLTEKIEIKITQNRGPSFRRYAQMPSLNDIQSQPNEPEICRCVVVSNAHMTQSDSEILDSLSLRLSGEEGACHWIHPTRYGFLIRLSATSEATEELRRAGLSDDFCHVVTFLSEKCQASMIHFDADADILEGFSVHNW
;
A
#
# COMPACT_ATOMS: atom_id res chain seq x y z
N MET A 1 -6.42 15.64 -44.46
CA MET A 1 -5.63 14.43 -44.20
C MET A 1 -5.15 14.43 -42.76
N SER A 2 -5.24 13.26 -42.12
CA SER A 2 -4.56 12.85 -40.88
C SER A 2 -4.99 13.49 -39.56
N GLY A 3 -5.96 12.84 -38.91
CA GLY A 3 -6.14 12.94 -37.46
C GLY A 3 -5.02 12.24 -36.68
N ARG A 4 -4.85 12.63 -35.41
CA ARG A 4 -4.13 11.83 -34.41
C ARG A 4 -5.06 11.63 -33.24
N LYS A 5 -5.65 10.43 -33.18
CA LYS A 5 -6.32 9.92 -31.98
C LYS A 5 -5.24 9.68 -30.93
N SER A 6 -5.31 10.42 -29.82
CA SER A 6 -4.54 10.08 -28.61
C SER A 6 -5.06 8.75 -28.08
N ARG A 7 -4.18 7.75 -28.05
CA ARG A 7 -4.47 6.38 -27.63
C ARG A 7 -3.93 6.26 -26.22
N LEU A 8 -4.81 6.42 -25.22
CA LEU A 8 -4.48 6.11 -23.83
C LEU A 8 -4.21 4.59 -23.76
N LEU A 9 -2.96 4.23 -23.55
CA LEU A 9 -2.54 2.87 -23.28
C LEU A 9 -2.83 2.61 -21.80
N THR A 10 -3.90 1.88 -21.52
CA THR A 10 -4.12 1.28 -20.20
C THR A 10 -3.07 0.16 -20.07
N GLU A 11 -1.96 0.43 -19.40
CA GLU A 11 -1.02 -0.62 -19.03
C GLU A 11 -1.69 -1.53 -18.00
N LYS A 12 -2.02 -2.73 -18.47
CA LYS A 12 -2.57 -3.81 -17.66
C LYS A 12 -1.43 -4.35 -16.80
N ILE A 13 -1.44 -4.06 -15.51
CA ILE A 13 -0.48 -4.64 -14.56
C ILE A 13 -0.79 -6.13 -14.43
N GLU A 14 -0.08 -6.97 -15.20
CA GLU A 14 -0.09 -8.42 -15.02
C GLU A 14 0.83 -8.80 -13.87
N ILE A 15 0.25 -9.18 -12.73
CA ILE A 15 0.98 -9.80 -11.62
C ILE A 15 1.32 -11.23 -12.03
N LYS A 16 2.56 -11.44 -12.49
CA LYS A 16 3.09 -12.79 -12.73
C LYS A 16 3.49 -13.42 -11.39
N ILE A 17 2.65 -14.31 -10.89
CA ILE A 17 3.01 -15.19 -9.77
C ILE A 17 4.10 -16.13 -10.27
N THR A 18 5.35 -15.83 -9.90
CA THR A 18 6.51 -16.64 -10.26
C THR A 18 6.63 -17.79 -9.26
N GLN A 19 6.37 -19.02 -9.70
CA GLN A 19 6.66 -20.23 -8.91
C GLN A 19 8.18 -20.34 -8.72
N ASN A 20 8.63 -20.02 -7.51
CA ASN A 20 10.03 -20.00 -7.14
C ASN A 20 10.58 -21.45 -7.15
N ARG A 21 11.43 -21.80 -8.13
CA ARG A 21 12.18 -23.06 -8.08
C ARG A 21 13.31 -22.89 -7.07
N GLY A 22 13.13 -23.48 -5.89
CA GLY A 22 14.08 -23.43 -4.78
C GLY A 22 15.48 -24.02 -5.08
N PRO A 23 16.44 -23.80 -4.17
CA PRO A 23 17.85 -24.09 -4.39
C PRO A 23 18.20 -25.59 -4.32
N SER A 24 19.36 -25.90 -4.89
CA SER A 24 19.96 -27.21 -5.16
C SER A 24 19.85 -28.27 -4.04
N PHE A 25 19.43 -29.47 -4.46
CA PHE A 25 19.38 -30.74 -3.71
C PHE A 25 20.73 -31.13 -3.11
N ARG A 26 20.99 -30.88 -1.81
CA ARG A 26 22.00 -31.68 -1.07
C ARG A 26 21.99 -31.63 0.47
N ARG A 27 20.93 -31.14 1.12
CA ARG A 27 20.84 -31.14 2.59
C ARG A 27 19.46 -31.59 3.08
N TYR A 28 19.11 -32.84 2.80
CA TYR A 28 17.99 -33.53 3.45
C TYR A 28 18.53 -34.78 4.16
N ALA A 29 19.21 -34.58 5.27
CA ALA A 29 19.35 -35.62 6.28
C ALA A 29 18.64 -35.07 7.51
N GLN A 30 17.56 -35.76 7.91
CA GLN A 30 16.63 -35.43 9.00
C GLN A 30 15.49 -34.47 8.60
N MET A 31 14.46 -35.02 7.94
CA MET A 31 13.16 -34.36 7.87
C MET A 31 12.37 -34.70 9.15
N PRO A 32 11.73 -33.72 9.81
CA PRO A 32 10.70 -34.00 10.80
C PRO A 32 9.55 -34.77 10.15
N SER A 33 8.81 -35.53 10.96
CA SER A 33 7.76 -36.41 10.46
C SER A 33 6.63 -35.61 9.81
N LEU A 34 5.94 -36.16 8.82
CA LEU A 34 4.78 -35.53 8.16
C LEU A 34 3.64 -35.14 9.13
N ASN A 35 3.68 -35.62 10.38
CA ASN A 35 2.72 -35.26 11.42
C ASN A 35 3.02 -33.91 12.09
N ASP A 36 4.22 -33.34 11.90
CA ASP A 36 4.62 -32.05 12.51
C ASP A 36 4.19 -30.83 11.66
N ILE A 37 3.65 -31.07 10.46
CA ILE A 37 3.12 -30.03 9.56
C ILE A 37 1.61 -29.87 9.79
N GLN A 38 1.23 -29.50 11.01
CA GLN A 38 -0.07 -28.88 11.26
C GLN A 38 0.12 -27.37 11.40
N SER A 39 0.33 -26.70 10.28
CA SER A 39 -0.13 -25.31 10.11
C SER A 39 -0.61 -25.17 8.68
N GLN A 40 -1.89 -24.84 8.55
CA GLN A 40 -2.59 -24.68 7.28
C GLN A 40 -1.82 -23.72 6.35
N PRO A 41 -1.82 -23.91 5.02
CA PRO A 41 -1.42 -22.84 4.12
C PRO A 41 -2.46 -21.73 4.28
N ASN A 42 -2.10 -20.62 4.93
CA ASN A 42 -2.98 -19.46 5.04
C ASN A 42 -3.43 -19.07 3.62
N GLU A 43 -4.72 -19.19 3.34
CA GLU A 43 -5.29 -18.71 2.08
C GLU A 43 -4.95 -17.22 1.90
N PRO A 44 -4.69 -16.75 0.67
CA PRO A 44 -4.36 -15.35 0.45
C PRO A 44 -5.52 -14.45 0.89
N GLU A 45 -5.24 -13.52 1.79
CA GLU A 45 -6.20 -12.51 2.25
C GLU A 45 -6.59 -11.59 1.08
N ILE A 46 -7.89 -11.48 0.79
CA ILE A 46 -8.41 -10.53 -0.21
C ILE A 46 -8.69 -9.20 0.49
N CYS A 47 -7.87 -8.21 0.19
CA CYS A 47 -7.96 -6.86 0.76
C CYS A 47 -8.72 -5.90 -0.16
N ARG A 48 -9.57 -5.04 0.39
CA ARG A 48 -10.16 -3.91 -0.36
C ARG A 48 -9.10 -2.81 -0.48
N CYS A 49 -8.70 -2.53 -1.72
CA CYS A 49 -7.81 -1.42 -2.05
C CYS A 49 -8.60 -0.29 -2.73
N VAL A 50 -8.35 0.94 -2.31
CA VAL A 50 -8.88 2.15 -2.95
C VAL A 50 -7.71 2.94 -3.53
N VAL A 51 -7.88 3.44 -4.75
CA VAL A 51 -6.91 4.32 -5.40
C VAL A 51 -7.51 5.72 -5.50
N VAL A 52 -6.81 6.72 -5.00
CA VAL A 52 -7.25 8.13 -4.96
C VAL A 52 -6.08 9.05 -5.29
N SER A 53 -6.40 10.26 -5.75
CA SER A 53 -5.37 11.24 -6.09
C SER A 53 -4.48 11.59 -4.90
N ASN A 54 -3.18 11.70 -5.12
CA ASN A 54 -2.26 12.24 -4.11
C ASN A 54 -2.49 13.74 -3.82
N ALA A 55 -3.29 14.45 -4.62
CA ALA A 55 -3.63 15.85 -4.39
C ALA A 55 -4.35 16.09 -3.05
N HIS A 56 -4.85 15.05 -2.40
CA HIS A 56 -5.43 15.11 -1.05
C HIS A 56 -4.41 15.25 0.10
N MET A 57 -3.12 15.18 -0.20
CA MET A 57 -2.06 15.44 0.77
C MET A 57 -1.41 16.80 0.48
N THR A 58 -0.89 17.46 1.50
CA THR A 58 0.00 18.61 1.34
C THR A 58 1.42 18.16 1.04
N GLN A 59 2.29 19.07 0.56
CA GLN A 59 3.72 18.76 0.44
C GLN A 59 4.33 18.31 1.78
N SER A 60 3.95 18.95 2.89
CA SER A 60 4.42 18.57 4.22
C SER A 60 3.98 17.15 4.60
N ASP A 61 2.79 16.74 4.21
CA ASP A 61 2.30 15.38 4.45
C ASP A 61 3.16 14.36 3.71
N SER A 62 3.49 14.63 2.44
CA SER A 62 4.39 13.78 1.65
C SER A 62 5.76 13.62 2.31
N GLU A 63 6.35 14.71 2.80
CA GLU A 63 7.66 14.67 3.46
C GLU A 63 7.62 13.86 4.78
N ILE A 64 6.53 13.95 5.54
CA ILE A 64 6.34 13.15 6.76
C ILE A 64 6.17 11.67 6.42
N LEU A 65 5.37 11.34 5.40
CA LEU A 65 5.17 9.95 4.95
C LEU A 65 6.47 9.31 4.46
N ASP A 66 7.30 10.06 3.72
CA ASP A 66 8.63 9.61 3.32
C ASP A 66 9.50 9.29 4.54
N SER A 67 9.54 10.20 5.53
CA SER A 67 10.28 9.98 6.78
C SER A 67 9.79 8.75 7.55
N LEU A 68 8.47 8.58 7.65
CA LEU A 68 7.84 7.42 8.30
C LEU A 68 8.22 6.11 7.60
N SER A 69 8.17 6.10 6.26
CA SER A 69 8.52 4.91 5.49
C SER A 69 9.96 4.46 5.72
N LEU A 70 10.89 5.40 5.83
CA LEU A 70 12.30 5.11 6.09
C LEU A 70 12.53 4.65 7.54
N ARG A 71 11.89 5.28 8.53
CA ARG A 71 12.00 4.84 9.94
C ARG A 71 11.52 3.41 10.12
N LEU A 72 10.43 3.05 9.47
CA LEU A 72 9.88 1.71 9.54
C LEU A 72 10.77 0.67 8.85
N SER A 73 11.62 1.08 7.89
CA SER A 73 12.53 0.18 7.14
C SER A 73 13.69 -0.42 7.96
N GLY A 74 13.97 0.12 9.15
CA GLY A 74 15.17 -0.23 9.94
C GLY A 74 14.98 -1.33 11.00
N GLU A 75 13.76 -1.73 11.33
CA GLU A 75 13.50 -2.75 12.36
C GLU A 75 13.09 -4.09 11.72
N GLU A 76 13.95 -5.11 11.88
CA GLU A 76 13.71 -6.49 11.46
C GLU A 76 12.43 -7.04 12.10
N GLY A 77 11.31 -7.03 11.37
CA GLY A 77 10.11 -7.78 11.74
C GLY A 77 8.77 -7.04 11.66
N ALA A 78 8.75 -5.70 11.56
CA ALA A 78 7.51 -4.98 11.34
C ALA A 78 7.19 -4.94 9.83
N CYS A 79 6.08 -5.56 9.40
CA CYS A 79 5.58 -5.36 8.05
C CYS A 79 5.36 -3.85 7.82
N HIS A 80 6.21 -3.22 6.99
CA HIS A 80 6.06 -1.82 6.65
C HIS A 80 4.64 -1.60 6.13
N TRP A 81 3.96 -0.59 6.64
CA TRP A 81 2.56 -0.30 6.30
C TRP A 81 2.40 0.99 5.50
N ILE A 82 3.50 1.70 5.26
CA ILE A 82 3.59 2.85 4.37
C ILE A 82 4.69 2.53 3.36
N HIS A 83 4.35 2.58 2.07
CA HIS A 83 5.27 2.31 0.98
C HIS A 83 5.26 3.47 0.00
N PRO A 84 6.39 4.19 -0.16
CA PRO A 84 6.53 5.17 -1.22
C PRO A 84 6.40 4.50 -2.58
N THR A 85 5.67 5.14 -3.48
CA THR A 85 5.62 4.78 -4.90
C THR A 85 6.35 5.83 -5.72
N ARG A 86 6.36 5.70 -7.05
CA ARG A 86 7.03 6.69 -7.91
C ARG A 86 6.39 8.09 -7.79
N TYR A 87 5.09 8.15 -7.53
CA TYR A 87 4.31 9.39 -7.57
C TYR A 87 3.29 9.47 -6.42
N GLY A 88 3.59 8.87 -5.27
CA GLY A 88 2.69 8.89 -4.11
C GLY A 88 3.01 7.78 -3.12
N PHE A 89 1.97 7.22 -2.50
CA PHE A 89 2.11 6.31 -1.36
C PHE A 89 1.06 5.21 -1.36
N LEU A 90 1.47 4.00 -0.99
CA LEU A 90 0.59 2.90 -0.64
C LEU A 90 0.57 2.72 0.89
N ILE A 91 -0.60 2.86 1.49
CA ILE A 91 -0.81 2.73 2.93
C ILE A 91 -1.66 1.49 3.21
N ARG A 92 -1.11 0.52 3.94
CA ARG A 92 -1.79 -0.70 4.36
C ARG A 92 -2.36 -0.53 5.77
N LEU A 93 -3.62 -0.13 5.84
CA LEU A 93 -4.34 0.06 7.11
C LEU A 93 -4.53 -1.23 7.90
N SER A 94 -4.57 -2.40 7.23
CA SER A 94 -4.71 -3.69 7.93
C SER A 94 -3.46 -4.16 8.69
N ALA A 95 -2.33 -3.45 8.55
CA ALA A 95 -1.09 -3.83 9.22
C ALA A 95 -1.02 -3.37 10.70
N THR A 96 -1.81 -2.38 11.10
CA THR A 96 -1.90 -1.87 12.49
C THR A 96 -3.31 -1.37 12.76
N SER A 97 -3.88 -1.69 13.94
CA SER A 97 -5.20 -1.19 14.33
C SER A 97 -5.22 0.32 14.58
N GLU A 98 -4.04 0.91 14.77
CA GLU A 98 -3.87 2.32 15.14
C GLU A 98 -3.38 3.18 13.97
N ALA A 99 -3.44 2.70 12.72
CA ALA A 99 -2.88 3.38 11.54
C ALA A 99 -3.26 4.87 11.47
N THR A 100 -4.55 5.19 11.61
CA THR A 100 -5.07 6.56 11.56
C THR A 100 -4.58 7.44 12.71
N GLU A 101 -4.43 6.87 13.90
CA GLU A 101 -3.93 7.58 15.08
C GLU A 101 -2.42 7.79 15.00
N GLU A 102 -1.67 6.81 14.49
CA GLU A 102 -0.24 6.94 14.20
C GLU A 102 0.05 8.05 13.17
N LEU A 103 -0.74 8.13 12.09
CA LEU A 103 -0.65 9.24 11.13
C LEU A 103 -0.90 10.59 11.81
N ARG A 104 -1.95 10.69 12.62
CA ARG A 104 -2.26 11.94 13.34
C ARG A 104 -1.12 12.35 14.28
N ARG A 105 -0.57 11.41 15.05
CA ARG A 105 0.56 11.65 15.97
C ARG A 105 1.85 12.01 15.24
N ALA A 106 2.02 11.55 14.01
CA ALA A 106 3.16 11.91 13.18
C ALA A 106 3.09 13.36 12.63
N GLY A 107 1.96 14.05 12.82
CA GLY A 107 1.80 15.45 12.42
C GLY A 107 1.24 15.63 11.00
N LEU A 108 0.59 14.60 10.45
CA LEU A 108 -0.14 14.73 9.19
C LEU A 108 -1.28 15.74 9.33
N SER A 109 -1.60 16.42 8.24
CA SER A 109 -2.68 17.41 8.16
C SER A 109 -4.04 16.79 8.50
N ASP A 110 -4.92 17.60 9.11
CA ASP A 110 -6.29 17.17 9.41
C ASP A 110 -7.06 16.80 8.14
N ASP A 111 -6.79 17.49 7.02
CA ASP A 111 -7.35 17.20 5.71
C ASP A 111 -6.97 15.78 5.24
N PHE A 112 -5.67 15.45 5.28
CA PHE A 112 -5.18 14.12 4.89
C PHE A 112 -5.71 13.03 5.83
N CYS A 113 -5.66 13.26 7.15
CA CYS A 113 -6.22 12.33 8.13
C CYS A 113 -7.72 12.10 7.91
N HIS A 114 -8.48 13.13 7.56
CA HIS A 114 -9.91 13.00 7.28
C HIS A 114 -10.18 12.11 6.05
N VAL A 115 -9.39 12.25 4.98
CA VAL A 115 -9.46 11.37 3.81
C VAL A 115 -9.17 9.91 4.20
N VAL A 116 -8.08 9.66 4.93
CA VAL A 116 -7.71 8.30 5.36
C VAL A 116 -8.79 7.69 6.25
N THR A 117 -9.31 8.43 7.24
CA THR A 117 -10.41 7.97 8.11
C THR A 117 -11.67 7.66 7.31
N PHE A 118 -12.07 8.51 6.37
CA PHE A 118 -13.23 8.25 5.52
C PHE A 118 -13.06 6.97 4.71
N LEU A 119 -11.92 6.79 4.05
CA LEU A 119 -11.63 5.62 3.24
C LEU A 119 -11.55 4.34 4.10
N SER A 120 -10.98 4.42 5.29
CA SER A 120 -10.92 3.31 6.24
C SER A 120 -12.31 2.92 6.75
N GLU A 121 -13.06 3.86 7.32
CA GLU A 121 -14.28 3.54 8.06
C GLU A 121 -15.52 3.45 7.18
N LYS A 122 -15.67 4.37 6.23
CA LYS A 122 -16.86 4.41 5.35
C LYS A 122 -16.67 3.54 4.12
N CYS A 123 -15.47 3.54 3.55
CA CYS A 123 -15.15 2.68 2.42
C CYS A 123 -14.50 1.35 2.84
N GLN A 124 -14.36 1.03 4.14
CA GLN A 124 -13.84 -0.28 4.57
C GLN A 124 -12.53 -0.65 3.83
N ALA A 125 -11.71 0.35 3.52
CA ALA A 125 -10.47 0.15 2.78
C ALA A 125 -9.43 -0.41 3.73
N SER A 126 -8.91 -1.60 3.42
CA SER A 126 -7.76 -2.18 4.11
C SER A 126 -6.42 -1.66 3.57
N MET A 127 -6.46 -1.02 2.39
CA MET A 127 -5.32 -0.45 1.70
C MET A 127 -5.75 0.77 0.88
N ILE A 128 -4.92 1.81 0.89
CA ILE A 128 -5.15 3.05 0.13
C ILE A 128 -3.90 3.34 -0.70
N HIS A 129 -4.07 3.51 -2.00
CA HIS A 129 -3.03 3.99 -2.91
C HIS A 129 -3.32 5.45 -3.26
N PHE A 130 -2.47 6.35 -2.79
CA PHE A 130 -2.43 7.74 -3.22
C PHE A 130 -1.52 7.83 -4.45
N ASP A 131 -2.09 8.16 -5.61
CA ASP A 131 -1.40 8.19 -6.90
C ASP A 131 -1.66 9.51 -7.62
N ALA A 132 -0.67 10.06 -8.33
CA ALA A 132 -0.81 11.35 -9.02
C ALA A 132 -1.83 11.31 -10.17
N ASP A 133 -2.03 10.16 -10.82
CA ASP A 133 -2.91 9.99 -11.98
C ASP A 133 -4.32 9.48 -11.58
N ALA A 134 -4.58 9.32 -10.28
CA ALA A 134 -5.86 8.85 -9.77
C ALA A 134 -6.90 9.97 -9.58
N ASP A 135 -8.16 9.57 -9.48
CA ASP A 135 -9.29 10.49 -9.35
C ASP A 135 -9.33 11.19 -7.99
N ILE A 136 -9.81 12.43 -8.00
CA ILE A 136 -10.07 13.24 -6.81
C ILE A 136 -11.33 12.73 -6.11
N LEU A 137 -11.26 12.57 -4.80
CA LEU A 137 -12.40 12.28 -3.95
C LEU A 137 -13.23 13.56 -3.73
N GLU A 138 -14.44 13.57 -4.26
CA GLU A 138 -15.36 14.71 -4.14
C GLU A 138 -15.68 15.03 -2.66
N GLY A 139 -15.74 16.33 -2.33
CA GLY A 139 -16.07 16.80 -0.98
C GLY A 139 -14.89 16.84 0.00
N PHE A 140 -13.67 16.52 -0.46
CA PHE A 140 -12.45 16.61 0.35
C PHE A 140 -11.51 17.70 -0.19
N SER A 141 -10.66 18.21 0.71
CA SER A 141 -9.64 19.20 0.38
C SER A 141 -8.65 18.66 -0.64
N VAL A 142 -8.22 19.54 -1.54
CA VAL A 142 -7.17 19.25 -2.54
C VAL A 142 -6.12 20.35 -2.48
N HIS A 143 -4.88 19.96 -2.69
CA HIS A 143 -3.71 20.82 -2.60
C HIS A 143 -2.95 20.77 -3.91
N ASN A 144 -2.33 21.89 -4.28
CA ASN A 144 -1.48 22.01 -5.45
C ASN A 144 -0.05 22.17 -4.97
N TRP A 145 0.79 21.16 -5.19
CA TRP A 145 2.19 21.12 -4.78
C TRP A 145 3.03 20.36 -5.79
#